data_AF-A0A7S2MVI3-F1
#
_entry.id   AF-A0A7S2MVI3-F1
#
_cell.length_a   1.000
_cell.length_b   1.000
_cell.length_c   1.000
_cell.angle_alpha   90.00
_cell.angle_beta   90.00
_cell.angle_gamma   90.00
#
_symmetry.space_group_name_H-M   'P 1'
#
loop_
_entity.id
_entity.type
_entity.pdbx_description
1 polymer ?
#
loop_
_entity_poly.entity_id
_entity_poly.type
_entity_poly.pdbx_seq_one_letter_code
_entity_poly.pdbx_strand_id
1 'polypeptide(L)'
;QPPPRPPRSPPPSPLSPPPSPSPPPPSPPVTTACGCETVFDTVGSLGSTALCTKIEAMKVVCRPQYGGSCPNDMNVCSPYGQDKTPSACKDTNGPWARRKCGKKASKGKCHKRKLFANCKRTCNYCAAG
;
A
#
# COMPACT_ATOMS: atom_id res chain seq x y z
N GLN A 1 31.42 -51.98 -52.71
CA GLN A 1 30.29 -51.03 -52.62
C GLN A 1 30.24 -50.51 -51.18
N PRO A 2 30.46 -49.21 -50.93
CA PRO A 2 30.37 -48.67 -49.57
C PRO A 2 28.90 -48.61 -49.10
N PRO A 3 28.63 -48.74 -47.80
CA PRO A 3 27.26 -48.70 -47.27
C PRO A 3 26.64 -47.30 -47.45
N PRO A 4 25.31 -47.21 -47.63
CA PRO A 4 24.61 -45.94 -47.76
C PRO A 4 24.76 -45.12 -46.46
N ARG A 5 25.02 -43.82 -46.60
CA ARG A 5 25.07 -42.89 -45.47
C ARG A 5 23.68 -42.78 -44.83
N PRO A 6 23.58 -42.68 -43.50
CA PRO A 6 22.31 -42.43 -42.84
C PRO A 6 21.77 -41.03 -43.20
N PRO A 7 20.44 -40.85 -43.25
CA PRO A 7 19.82 -39.56 -43.52
C PRO A 7 20.15 -38.55 -42.40
N ARG A 8 20.32 -37.29 -42.77
CA ARG A 8 20.54 -36.19 -41.82
C ARG A 8 19.25 -35.90 -41.04
N SER A 9 19.38 -35.76 -39.72
CA SER A 9 18.26 -35.38 -38.85
C SER A 9 17.68 -34.01 -39.24
N PRO A 10 16.34 -33.83 -39.19
CA PRO A 10 15.74 -32.52 -39.43
C PRO A 10 16.15 -31.51 -38.34
N PRO A 11 16.17 -30.20 -38.67
CA PRO A 11 16.42 -29.16 -37.67
C PRO A 11 15.31 -29.14 -36.60
N PRO A 12 15.63 -28.74 -35.35
CA PRO A 12 14.61 -28.57 -34.33
C PRO A 12 13.64 -27.45 -34.72
N SER A 13 12.34 -27.67 -34.47
CA SER A 13 11.29 -26.68 -34.69
C SER A 13 11.52 -25.41 -33.85
N PRO A 14 11.14 -24.22 -34.34
CA PRO A 14 11.22 -22.99 -33.55
C PRO A 14 10.32 -23.09 -32.31
N LEU A 15 10.85 -22.68 -31.15
CA LEU A 15 10.11 -22.57 -29.90
C LEU A 15 8.97 -21.56 -30.08
N SER A 16 7.77 -21.90 -29.63
CA SER A 16 6.63 -20.98 -29.64
C SER A 16 6.91 -19.76 -28.77
N PRO A 17 6.44 -18.56 -29.14
CA PRO A 17 6.58 -17.37 -28.32
C PRO A 17 5.85 -17.56 -26.98
N PRO A 18 6.34 -16.94 -25.89
CA PRO A 18 5.68 -17.01 -24.60
C PRO A 18 4.27 -16.39 -24.68
N PRO A 19 3.32 -16.85 -23.85
CA PRO A 19 2.00 -16.23 -23.77
C PRO A 19 2.14 -14.77 -23.33
N SER A 20 1.34 -13.88 -23.92
CA SER A 20 1.29 -12.47 -23.48
C SER A 20 0.84 -12.39 -22.02
N PRO A 21 1.40 -11.46 -21.23
CA PRO A 21 0.94 -11.22 -19.87
C PRO A 21 -0.50 -10.73 -19.89
N SER A 22 -1.33 -11.25 -18.97
CA SER A 22 -2.70 -10.79 -18.78
C SER A 22 -2.75 -9.29 -18.44
N PRO A 23 -3.77 -8.55 -18.90
CA PRO A 23 -3.94 -7.16 -18.52
C PRO A 23 -4.10 -7.01 -16.99
N PRO A 24 -3.66 -5.88 -16.41
CA PRO A 24 -3.84 -5.63 -14.99
C PRO A 24 -5.33 -5.59 -14.62
N PRO A 25 -5.70 -5.96 -13.37
CA PRO A 25 -7.07 -5.84 -12.91
C PRO A 25 -7.54 -4.38 -12.95
N PRO A 26 -8.86 -4.13 -13.14
CA PRO A 26 -9.41 -2.79 -13.12
C PRO A 26 -9.12 -2.11 -11.78
N SER A 27 -8.73 -0.83 -11.83
CA SER A 27 -8.45 -0.07 -10.62
C SER A 27 -9.71 0.04 -9.75
N PRO A 28 -9.61 -0.17 -8.42
CA PRO A 28 -10.75 -0.03 -7.53
C PRO A 28 -11.30 1.41 -7.60
N PRO A 29 -12.61 1.60 -7.35
CA PRO A 29 -13.18 2.94 -7.34
C PRO A 29 -12.45 3.82 -6.29
N VAL A 30 -12.24 5.08 -6.65
CA VAL A 30 -11.52 6.07 -5.82
C VAL A 30 -12.10 6.22 -4.41
N THR A 31 -13.40 5.96 -4.25
CA THR A 31 -14.07 5.92 -2.94
C THR A 31 -13.51 4.83 -2.02
N THR A 32 -13.15 3.68 -2.57
CA THR A 32 -12.50 2.58 -1.84
C THR A 32 -11.02 2.88 -1.59
N ALA A 33 -10.32 3.51 -2.54
CA ALA A 33 -8.92 3.90 -2.36
C ALA A 33 -8.72 4.90 -1.20
N CYS A 34 -9.66 5.83 -1.04
CA CYS A 34 -9.71 6.77 0.09
C CYS A 34 -10.31 6.14 1.36
N GLY A 35 -10.90 4.95 1.25
CA GLY A 35 -11.72 4.26 2.24
C GLY A 35 -12.74 5.18 2.89
N CYS A 36 -13.55 5.80 2.04
CA CYS A 36 -14.72 6.60 2.40
C CYS A 36 -15.81 5.68 2.98
N GLU A 37 -16.25 5.94 4.20
CA GLU A 37 -17.39 5.25 4.81
C GLU A 37 -18.70 6.01 4.54
N THR A 38 -18.63 7.34 4.46
CA THR A 38 -19.77 8.19 4.10
C THR A 38 -19.35 9.13 3.00
N VAL A 39 -19.96 9.00 1.81
CA VAL A 39 -19.78 9.96 0.72
C VAL A 39 -20.92 10.97 0.81
N PHE A 40 -20.59 12.22 1.10
CA PHE A 40 -21.56 13.30 1.09
C PHE A 40 -21.64 13.88 -0.32
N ASP A 41 -22.87 13.88 -0.83
CA ASP A 41 -23.27 14.27 -2.18
C ASP A 41 -22.88 13.25 -3.25
N THR A 42 -23.89 12.82 -4.02
CA THR A 42 -23.74 11.85 -5.10
C THR A 42 -22.61 12.26 -6.03
N VAL A 43 -21.69 11.32 -6.27
CA VAL A 43 -20.67 11.31 -7.32
C VAL A 43 -21.37 11.38 -8.70
N GLY A 44 -22.05 12.48 -8.95
CA GLY A 44 -23.05 12.60 -10.01
C GLY A 44 -22.59 13.47 -11.17
N SER A 45 -21.52 14.23 -11.03
CA SER A 45 -21.06 15.06 -12.13
C SER A 45 -19.60 15.45 -12.03
N LEU A 46 -18.89 15.03 -13.08
CA LEU A 46 -17.77 15.73 -13.69
C LEU A 46 -16.42 15.55 -12.98
N GLY A 47 -15.69 14.52 -13.39
CA GLY A 47 -14.28 14.64 -13.77
C GLY A 47 -13.24 14.99 -12.69
N SER A 48 -13.62 15.20 -11.43
CA SER A 48 -12.67 15.52 -10.36
C SER A 48 -12.02 14.25 -9.83
N THR A 49 -10.81 13.96 -10.30
CA THR A 49 -9.95 12.86 -9.83
C THR A 49 -9.56 12.97 -8.35
N ALA A 50 -9.86 14.11 -7.71
CA ALA A 50 -9.49 14.41 -6.34
C ALA A 50 -10.73 14.43 -5.43
N LEU A 51 -10.69 13.60 -4.39
CA LEU A 51 -11.65 13.59 -3.28
C LEU A 51 -11.03 14.28 -2.08
N CYS A 52 -11.84 14.95 -1.28
CA CYS A 52 -11.48 15.48 0.03
C CYS A 52 -11.94 14.51 1.12
N THR A 53 -11.07 14.20 2.07
CA THR A 53 -11.34 13.27 3.17
C THR A 53 -11.24 13.97 4.52
N LYS A 54 -12.11 13.58 5.44
CA LYS A 54 -12.07 14.01 6.84
C LYS A 54 -12.43 12.82 7.73
N ILE A 55 -11.76 12.70 8.87
CA ILE A 55 -12.14 11.71 9.88
C ILE A 55 -13.06 12.41 10.88
N GLU A 56 -14.33 12.04 10.91
CA GLU A 56 -15.32 12.52 11.88
C GLU A 56 -15.90 11.35 12.65
N ALA A 57 -15.89 11.42 13.98
CA ALA A 57 -16.48 10.38 14.84
C ALA A 57 -16.02 8.94 14.48
N MET A 58 -14.72 8.77 14.23
CA MET A 58 -14.07 7.51 13.80
C MET A 58 -14.46 7.01 12.40
N LYS A 59 -15.20 7.80 11.61
CA LYS A 59 -15.60 7.47 10.25
C LYS A 59 -14.90 8.36 9.24
N VAL A 60 -14.51 7.80 8.10
CA VAL A 60 -13.94 8.59 7.00
C VAL A 60 -15.07 9.15 6.14
N VAL A 61 -15.24 10.47 6.20
CA VAL A 61 -16.19 11.23 5.39
C VAL A 61 -15.48 11.77 4.15
N CYS A 62 -16.07 11.53 2.98
CA CYS A 62 -15.55 12.01 1.71
C CYS A 62 -16.47 13.01 1.06
N ARG A 63 -15.88 14.06 0.49
CA ARG A 63 -16.55 15.08 -0.30
C ARG A 63 -15.75 15.32 -1.60
N PRO A 64 -16.40 15.63 -2.72
CA PRO A 64 -15.68 16.01 -3.92
C PRO A 64 -14.91 17.33 -3.70
N GLN A 65 -13.78 17.46 -4.38
CA GLN A 65 -13.02 18.70 -4.38
C GLN A 65 -13.74 19.75 -5.26
N TYR A 66 -14.14 20.87 -4.66
CA TYR A 66 -14.74 22.00 -5.36
C TYR A 66 -13.69 23.09 -5.57
N GLY A 67 -13.47 23.54 -6.81
CA GLY A 67 -12.57 24.67 -7.10
C GLY A 67 -11.07 24.38 -6.91
N GLY A 68 -10.64 23.12 -7.02
CA GLY A 68 -9.22 22.74 -7.01
C GLY A 68 -8.55 22.73 -5.63
N SER A 69 -9.30 22.95 -4.54
CA SER A 69 -8.80 22.82 -3.17
C SER A 69 -9.84 22.21 -2.24
N CYS A 70 -9.38 21.51 -1.21
CA CYS A 70 -10.27 20.98 -0.18
C CYS A 70 -10.61 22.07 0.84
N PRO A 71 -11.82 22.06 1.44
CA PRO A 71 -12.10 22.91 2.59
C PRO A 71 -11.07 22.64 3.70
N ASN A 72 -10.72 23.68 4.48
CA ASN A 72 -9.60 23.66 5.44
C ASN A 72 -9.60 22.45 6.39
N ASP A 73 -10.79 21.95 6.74
CA ASP A 73 -10.98 20.80 7.64
C ASP A 73 -10.87 19.43 6.95
N MET A 74 -10.50 19.37 5.66
CA MET A 74 -10.41 18.15 4.86
C MET A 74 -9.09 18.06 4.10
N ASN A 75 -8.57 16.85 3.94
CA ASN A 75 -7.35 16.57 3.18
C ASN A 75 -7.67 16.02 1.80
N VAL A 76 -6.92 16.43 0.77
CA VAL A 76 -6.95 15.79 -0.54
C VAL A 76 -6.58 14.32 -0.38
N CYS A 77 -7.51 13.44 -0.72
CA CYS A 77 -7.25 12.05 -0.95
C CYS A 77 -6.61 11.89 -2.33
N SER A 78 -5.37 11.41 -2.30
CA SER A 78 -4.70 10.91 -3.49
C SER A 78 -4.87 9.39 -3.55
N PRO A 79 -5.62 8.84 -4.53
CA PRO A 79 -5.75 7.39 -4.69
C PRO A 79 -4.42 6.72 -5.04
N TYR A 80 -3.41 7.49 -5.44
CA TYR A 80 -2.07 7.02 -5.82
C TYR A 80 -0.99 7.24 -4.77
N GLY A 81 -1.37 7.54 -3.52
CA GLY A 81 -0.43 7.49 -2.40
C GLY A 81 -0.34 8.79 -1.62
N GLN A 82 -1.14 8.86 -0.57
CA GLN A 82 -0.70 9.38 0.72
C GLN A 82 -1.27 8.43 1.78
N ASP A 83 -0.40 7.55 2.27
CA ASP A 83 -0.42 6.93 3.58
C ASP A 83 -1.80 6.71 4.26
N LYS A 84 -2.60 5.77 3.75
CA LYS A 84 -3.21 4.81 4.69
C LYS A 84 -2.13 3.83 5.14
N THR A 85 -1.10 4.32 5.83
CA THR A 85 -0.33 3.41 6.68
C THR A 85 -1.28 2.98 7.79
N PRO A 86 -1.63 1.68 7.90
CA PRO A 86 -2.39 1.20 9.03
C PRO A 86 -1.58 1.54 10.27
N SER A 87 -2.08 2.48 11.08
CA SER A 87 -1.51 2.89 12.37
C SER A 87 0.00 2.79 12.42
N ALA A 88 0.68 3.74 11.76
CA ALA A 88 2.13 3.93 11.72
C ALA A 88 2.87 3.04 12.72
N CYS A 89 3.45 1.95 12.22
CA CYS A 89 4.45 1.18 12.93
C CYS A 89 5.57 2.13 13.37
N LYS A 90 5.43 2.71 14.55
CA LYS A 90 6.36 3.67 15.10
C LYS A 90 6.50 3.45 16.58
N ASP A 91 7.68 3.80 17.06
CA ASP A 91 7.94 3.85 18.49
C ASP A 91 7.18 5.03 19.09
N THR A 92 6.86 4.93 20.38
CA THR A 92 6.28 6.03 21.13
C THR A 92 7.21 7.24 21.06
N ASN A 93 6.66 8.36 20.64
CA ASN A 93 7.38 9.63 20.51
C ASN A 93 8.07 10.05 21.83
N GLY A 94 9.06 10.95 21.69
CA GLY A 94 9.79 11.51 22.83
C GLY A 94 10.94 10.62 23.30
N PRO A 95 11.18 10.48 24.63
CA PRO A 95 12.37 9.81 25.15
C PRO A 95 12.42 8.31 24.84
N TRP A 96 11.27 7.71 24.49
CA TRP A 96 11.17 6.31 24.10
C TRP A 96 11.83 6.07 22.74
N ALA A 97 11.30 6.68 21.67
CA ALA A 97 11.88 6.61 20.33
C ALA A 97 13.35 7.08 20.29
N ARG A 98 13.69 8.20 20.93
CA ARG A 98 15.05 8.80 20.81
C ARG A 98 16.15 8.05 21.57
N ARG A 99 15.82 7.39 22.69
CA ARG A 99 16.86 6.88 23.62
C ARG A 99 16.56 5.52 24.21
N LYS A 100 15.34 5.29 24.68
CA LYS A 100 15.02 4.06 25.44
C LYS A 100 14.88 2.85 24.52
N CYS A 101 14.21 2.97 23.37
CA CYS A 101 13.95 1.84 22.49
C CYS A 101 15.25 1.21 21.97
N GLY A 102 16.14 1.99 21.34
CA GLY A 102 17.45 1.50 20.90
C GLY A 102 18.26 0.87 22.04
N LYS A 103 18.41 1.58 23.18
CA LYS A 103 19.16 1.08 24.35
C LYS A 103 18.60 -0.21 24.93
N LYS A 104 17.28 -0.43 24.84
CA LYS A 104 16.61 -1.62 25.37
C LYS A 104 16.63 -2.77 24.35
N ALA A 105 16.55 -2.47 23.05
CA ALA A 105 16.68 -3.43 21.98
C ALA A 105 18.09 -4.02 21.91
N SER A 106 19.15 -3.20 22.00
CA SER A 106 20.54 -3.69 22.08
C SER A 106 20.81 -4.55 23.33
N LYS A 107 19.93 -4.51 24.33
CA LYS A 107 19.99 -5.35 25.54
C LYS A 107 19.04 -6.57 25.47
N GLY A 108 18.46 -6.86 24.30
CA GLY A 108 17.53 -7.98 24.11
C GLY A 108 16.21 -7.86 24.88
N LYS A 109 15.81 -6.64 25.32
CA LYS A 109 14.63 -6.45 26.19
C LYS A 109 13.31 -6.31 25.44
N CYS A 110 13.30 -6.56 24.13
CA CYS A 110 12.10 -6.42 23.30
C CYS A 110 10.92 -7.25 23.82
N HIS A 111 11.16 -8.48 24.28
CA HIS A 111 10.16 -9.36 24.90
C HIS A 111 9.36 -8.76 26.07
N LYS A 112 9.77 -7.62 26.65
CA LYS A 112 9.02 -6.96 27.72
C LYS A 112 7.78 -6.26 27.15
N ARG A 113 6.64 -6.47 27.81
CA ARG A 113 5.35 -5.81 27.52
C ARG A 113 5.44 -4.28 27.32
N LYS A 114 6.33 -3.61 28.06
CA LYS A 114 6.55 -2.16 27.93
C LYS A 114 7.17 -1.77 26.57
N LEU A 115 8.02 -2.62 26.01
CA LEU A 115 8.63 -2.42 24.70
C LEU A 115 7.67 -2.80 23.58
N PHE A 116 6.80 -3.79 23.79
CA PHE A 116 5.70 -4.06 22.85
C PHE A 116 4.79 -2.84 22.65
N ALA A 117 4.44 -2.15 23.73
CA ALA A 117 3.62 -0.94 23.65
C ALA A 117 4.36 0.29 23.06
N ASN A 118 5.66 0.44 23.36
CA ASN A 118 6.40 1.69 23.09
C ASN A 118 7.47 1.62 22.01
N CYS A 119 7.90 0.43 21.61
CA CYS A 119 9.04 0.22 20.73
C CYS A 119 8.66 -0.71 19.56
N LYS A 120 7.45 -0.50 19.01
CA LYS A 120 6.88 -1.36 17.96
C LYS A 120 7.80 -1.47 16.74
N ARG A 121 8.38 -0.35 16.31
CA ARG A 121 9.28 -0.31 15.16
C ARG A 121 10.66 -0.83 15.54
N THR A 122 11.24 -0.34 16.63
CA THR A 122 12.59 -0.74 17.05
C THR A 122 12.69 -2.24 17.38
N CYS A 123 11.61 -2.85 17.87
CA CYS A 123 11.56 -4.28 18.18
C CYS A 123 10.88 -5.13 17.08
N ASN A 124 10.65 -4.56 15.89
CA ASN A 124 10.05 -5.25 14.73
C ASN A 124 8.69 -5.93 15.00
N TYR A 125 7.84 -5.33 15.84
CA TYR A 125 6.49 -5.84 16.13
C TYR A 125 5.46 -5.53 15.06
N CYS A 126 5.88 -4.99 13.93
CA CYS A 126 4.99 -4.46 12.91
C CYS A 126 4.77 -5.38 11.71
N ALA A 127 5.46 -6.52 11.66
CA ALA A 127 5.29 -7.52 10.61
C ALA A 127 4.25 -8.60 10.99
N ALA A 128 3.58 -8.49 12.14
CA ALA A 128 2.54 -9.40 12.59
C ALA A 128 1.19 -8.65 12.60
N GLY A 129 0.56 -8.57 11.44
CA GLY A 129 -0.77 -8.00 11.23
C GLY A 129 -1.33 -8.53 9.93
#